data_AF-B9J9D5-F1
#
_entry.id   AF-B9J9D5-F1
#
_cell.length_a   1.000
_cell.length_b   1.000
_cell.length_c   1.000
_cell.angle_alpha   90.00
_cell.angle_beta   90.00
_cell.angle_gamma   90.00
#
_symmetry.space_group_name_H-M   'P 1'
#
loop_
_entity.id
_entity.type
_entity.pdbx_description
1 polymer ?
#
loop_
_entity_poly.entity_id
_entity_poly.type
_entity_poly.pdbx_seq_one_letter_code
_entity_poly.pdbx_strand_id
1 'polypeptide(L)'
;MLKNIFKPRTVISEIEVEIENLEKRRAEIVTRVGNAELALKQVREERREILSTTGDFDLITKRCSEIANQLADLRVVLDDVDAQGADAIARLAKARDQAERATSAESLEKVASAAEQRIPEIEKAAGVFAKAISGLRYDLGDVSLWESHNASRPEGSVDERKDRATAREVAAGIVAEVLARQMPWLFETFNGRDGYRSAMSRIMDPKSTQRNWTAEQPLAPLSTAEIVQSLVCTPLREQALAIKDGTADTEKPRQQHVADDYVRPLAPANVSVFVTRPFTYVGSEFGDLEVVPDGWVRNVPEPVATTAEARDLCVRASSPRGEAFLAAARERKGSSDIRVRPEDCVELGDVLRLRISPEERSSGHERRPH
;
A
#
# COMPACT_ATOMS: atom_id res chain seq x y z
N MET A 1 35.21 9.31 -4.41
CA MET A 1 34.84 8.69 -3.11
C MET A 1 35.07 9.71 -2.00
N LEU A 2 34.03 10.49 -1.66
CA LEU A 2 34.08 11.38 -0.49
C LEU A 2 33.77 10.52 0.74
N LYS A 3 34.77 10.36 1.60
CA LYS A 3 34.62 9.71 2.92
C LYS A 3 33.53 10.43 3.71
N ASN A 4 32.55 9.69 4.21
CA ASN A 4 31.66 10.13 5.28
C ASN A 4 32.51 10.53 6.51
N ILE A 5 32.74 11.81 6.72
CA ILE A 5 33.61 12.30 7.81
C ILE A 5 32.84 12.58 9.12
N PHE A 6 31.50 12.55 9.13
CA PHE A 6 30.77 12.73 10.38
C PHE A 6 29.75 11.63 10.60
N LYS A 7 30.00 10.79 11.61
CA LYS A 7 28.98 9.86 12.11
C LYS A 7 27.89 10.73 12.75
N PRO A 8 26.59 10.53 12.45
CA PRO A 8 25.51 11.38 12.99
C PRO A 8 25.56 11.54 14.52
N ARG A 9 26.01 10.50 15.23
CA ARG A 9 26.23 10.52 16.69
C ARG A 9 27.26 11.55 17.16
N THR A 10 28.33 11.81 16.40
CA THR A 10 29.35 12.79 16.80
C THR A 10 28.86 14.22 16.61
N VAL A 11 28.12 14.47 15.53
CA VAL A 11 27.50 15.79 15.26
C VAL A 11 26.46 16.14 16.33
N ILE A 12 25.59 15.19 16.69
CA ILE A 12 24.59 15.39 17.75
C ILE A 12 25.29 15.74 19.08
N SER A 13 26.32 14.98 19.48
CA SER A 13 27.03 15.27 20.73
C SER A 13 27.78 16.60 20.72
N GLU A 14 28.32 17.01 19.58
CA GLU A 14 29.00 18.31 19.42
C GLU A 14 28.00 19.47 19.60
N ILE A 15 26.81 19.37 19.00
CA ILE A 15 25.75 20.38 19.13
C ILE A 15 25.20 20.41 20.57
N GLU A 16 25.04 19.25 21.23
CA GLU A 16 24.60 19.20 22.63
C GLU A 16 25.57 19.93 23.57
N VAL A 17 26.88 19.75 23.36
CA VAL A 17 27.92 20.48 24.11
C VAL A 17 27.91 21.98 23.79
N GLU A 18 27.67 22.36 22.52
CA GLU A 18 27.51 23.76 22.13
C GLU A 18 26.35 24.42 22.87
N ILE A 19 25.19 23.77 22.93
CA ILE A 19 24.01 24.24 23.66
C ILE A 19 24.32 24.41 25.15
N GLU A 20 24.96 23.42 25.79
CA GLU A 20 25.33 23.50 27.21
C GLU A 20 26.26 24.69 27.49
N ASN A 21 27.22 24.95 26.60
CA ASN A 21 28.12 26.11 26.72
C ASN A 21 27.38 27.44 26.53
N LEU A 22 26.44 27.51 25.59
CA LEU A 22 25.60 28.70 25.37
C LEU A 22 24.69 28.96 26.58
N GLU A 23 24.10 27.93 27.18
CA GLU A 23 23.29 28.05 28.39
C GLU A 23 24.10 28.57 29.60
N LYS A 24 25.32 28.05 29.79
CA LYS A 24 26.25 28.55 30.83
C LYS A 24 26.58 30.03 30.59
N ARG A 25 26.97 30.38 29.37
CA ARG A 25 27.30 31.77 28.99
C ARG A 25 26.10 32.70 29.19
N ARG A 26 24.89 32.25 28.83
CA ARG A 26 23.64 32.98 29.07
C ARG A 26 23.42 33.25 30.55
N ALA A 27 23.56 32.24 31.41
CA ALA A 27 23.39 32.39 32.86
C ALA A 27 24.38 33.41 33.46
N GLU A 28 25.63 33.40 33.00
CA GLU A 28 26.65 34.39 33.37
C GLU A 28 26.27 35.81 32.94
N ILE A 29 25.80 36.00 31.71
CA ILE A 29 25.39 37.31 31.19
C ILE A 29 24.15 37.82 31.95
N VAL A 30 23.15 36.97 32.19
CA VAL A 30 21.95 37.32 32.98
C VAL A 30 22.34 37.80 34.38
N THR A 31 23.30 37.12 35.02
CA THR A 31 23.82 37.55 36.32
C THR A 31 24.51 38.92 36.23
N ARG A 32 25.31 39.16 35.19
CA ARG A 32 25.96 40.46 34.96
C ARG A 32 24.95 41.59 34.67
N VAL A 33 23.90 41.31 33.90
CA VAL A 33 22.79 42.25 33.64
C VAL A 33 22.12 42.61 34.96
N GLY A 34 21.75 41.63 35.79
CA GLY A 34 21.14 41.89 37.10
C GLY A 34 22.02 42.73 38.04
N ASN A 35 23.32 42.45 38.07
CA ASN A 35 24.28 43.23 38.85
C ASN A 35 24.39 44.69 38.33
N ALA A 36 24.44 44.88 37.01
CA ALA A 36 24.50 46.20 36.39
C ALA A 36 23.20 47.01 36.61
N GLU A 37 22.03 46.36 36.58
CA GLU A 37 20.75 47.00 36.90
C GLU A 37 20.68 47.46 38.36
N LEU A 38 21.18 46.65 39.28
CA LEU A 38 21.24 47.00 40.70
C LEU A 38 22.22 48.16 40.94
N ALA A 39 23.40 48.12 40.34
CA ALA A 39 24.38 49.21 40.39
C ALA A 39 23.82 50.51 39.79
N LEU A 40 23.09 50.44 38.67
CA LEU A 40 22.46 51.60 38.06
C LEU A 40 21.39 52.22 38.96
N LYS A 41 20.60 51.40 39.66
CA LYS A 41 19.62 51.88 40.65
C LYS A 41 20.31 52.62 41.80
N GLN A 42 21.36 52.04 42.36
CA GLN A 42 22.15 52.65 43.44
C GLN A 42 22.76 54.00 43.02
N VAL A 43 23.44 54.07 41.87
CA VAL A 43 24.04 55.34 41.42
C VAL A 43 22.98 56.40 41.09
N ARG A 44 21.77 55.99 40.65
CA ARG A 44 20.65 56.93 40.46
C ARG A 44 20.05 57.43 41.78
N GLU A 45 20.16 56.66 42.86
CA GLU A 45 19.79 57.08 44.21
C GLU A 45 20.86 58.02 44.78
N GLU A 46 22.15 57.65 44.69
CA GLU A 46 23.28 58.52 45.04
C GLU A 46 23.20 59.88 44.31
N ARG A 47 22.85 59.87 43.01
CA ARG A 47 22.63 61.11 42.23
C ARG A 47 21.52 61.99 42.79
N ARG A 48 20.43 61.39 43.27
CA ARG A 48 19.30 62.12 43.87
C ARG A 48 19.69 62.73 45.21
N GLU A 49 20.51 62.04 46.00
CA GLU A 49 21.04 62.56 47.25
C GLU A 49 22.05 63.70 47.03
N ILE A 50 22.95 63.58 46.05
CA ILE A 50 23.87 64.67 45.69
C ILE A 50 23.13 65.91 45.18
N LEU A 51 22.00 65.76 44.48
CA LEU A 51 21.17 66.92 44.10
C LEU A 51 20.61 67.69 45.31
N SER A 52 20.57 67.07 46.49
CA SER A 52 20.13 67.69 47.74
C SER A 52 21.28 68.25 48.60
N THR A 53 22.53 68.11 48.17
CA THR A 53 23.75 68.52 48.89
C THR A 53 24.79 69.19 47.96
N THR A 54 25.84 69.81 48.50
CA THR A 54 26.98 70.32 47.70
C THR A 54 27.94 69.17 47.38
N GLY A 55 27.70 68.44 46.29
CA GLY A 55 28.57 67.34 45.82
C GLY A 55 28.89 67.40 44.33
N ASP A 56 29.84 66.56 43.89
CA ASP A 56 30.36 66.53 42.51
C ASP A 56 29.40 65.80 41.55
N PHE A 57 28.41 66.55 41.07
CA PHE A 57 27.31 66.06 40.24
C PHE A 57 27.75 65.51 38.87
N ASP A 58 28.83 66.05 38.29
CA ASP A 58 29.32 65.66 36.98
C ASP A 58 29.93 64.25 37.01
N LEU A 59 30.65 63.92 38.09
CA LEU A 59 31.23 62.59 38.30
C LEU A 59 30.16 61.51 38.38
N ILE A 60 29.12 61.72 39.19
CA ILE A 60 28.01 60.75 39.31
C ILE A 60 27.21 60.63 38.00
N THR A 61 27.01 61.75 37.29
CA THR A 61 26.30 61.72 36.00
C THR A 61 27.06 60.89 34.97
N LYS A 62 28.39 61.01 34.90
CA LYS A 62 29.23 60.15 34.06
C LYS A 62 29.11 58.68 34.45
N ARG A 63 29.26 58.35 35.73
CA ARG A 63 29.13 56.96 36.23
C ARG A 63 27.76 56.34 35.90
N CYS A 64 26.68 57.12 36.01
CA CYS A 64 25.34 56.73 35.56
C CYS A 64 25.30 56.36 34.07
N SER A 65 25.90 57.20 33.21
CA SER A 65 25.93 56.97 31.77
C SER A 65 26.76 55.75 31.38
N GLU A 66 27.90 55.54 32.05
CA GLU A 66 28.79 54.39 31.83
C GLU A 66 28.09 53.08 32.16
N ILE A 67 27.44 52.98 33.33
CA ILE A 67 26.69 51.78 33.72
C ILE A 67 25.49 51.55 32.79
N ALA A 68 24.81 52.62 32.35
CA ALA A 68 23.70 52.51 31.41
C ALA A 68 24.15 51.97 30.04
N ASN A 69 25.30 52.43 29.53
CA ASN A 69 25.88 51.92 28.29
C ASN A 69 26.32 50.46 28.43
N GLN A 70 27.00 50.10 29.52
CA GLN A 70 27.37 48.72 29.81
C GLN A 70 26.15 47.79 29.88
N LEU A 71 25.05 48.26 30.46
CA LEU A 71 23.79 47.52 30.50
C LEU A 71 23.20 47.31 29.11
N ALA A 72 23.25 48.33 28.25
CA ALA A 72 22.81 48.22 26.85
C ALA A 72 23.65 47.19 26.08
N ASP A 73 24.97 47.24 26.20
CA ASP A 73 25.88 46.29 25.56
C ASP A 73 25.63 44.85 26.05
N LEU A 74 25.45 44.65 27.36
CA LEU A 74 25.16 43.33 27.94
C LEU A 74 23.83 42.76 27.44
N ARG A 75 22.82 43.61 27.21
CA ARG A 75 21.53 43.18 26.63
C ARG A 75 21.68 42.74 25.18
N VAL A 76 22.47 43.47 24.38
CA VAL A 76 22.77 43.05 23.01
C VAL A 76 23.48 41.70 22.98
N VAL A 77 24.49 41.50 23.85
CA VAL A 77 25.19 40.20 23.92
C VAL A 77 24.27 39.09 24.42
N LEU A 78 23.31 39.39 25.31
CA LEU A 78 22.31 38.42 25.74
C LEU A 78 21.39 38.01 24.58
N ASP A 79 20.90 38.97 23.81
CA ASP A 79 20.05 38.71 22.64
C ASP A 79 20.80 37.86 21.59
N ASP A 80 22.08 38.14 21.35
CA ASP A 80 22.93 37.35 20.45
C ASP A 80 23.10 35.90 20.93
N VAL A 81 23.31 35.69 22.23
CA VAL A 81 23.45 34.34 22.81
C VAL A 81 22.13 33.59 22.76
N ASP A 82 21.00 34.25 23.01
CA ASP A 82 19.66 33.65 22.89
C ASP A 82 19.36 33.25 21.44
N ALA A 83 19.75 34.08 20.46
CA ALA A 83 19.63 33.75 19.03
C ALA A 83 20.51 32.55 18.64
N GLN A 84 21.76 32.50 19.11
CA GLN A 84 22.66 31.36 18.89
C GLN A 84 22.11 30.07 19.51
N GLY A 85 21.53 30.15 20.71
CA GLY A 85 20.90 29.02 21.38
C GLY A 85 19.70 28.47 20.59
N ALA A 86 18.84 29.35 20.10
CA ALA A 86 17.70 28.96 19.27
C ALA A 86 18.15 28.27 17.95
N ASP A 87 19.18 28.79 17.29
CA ASP A 87 19.77 28.16 16.10
C ASP A 87 20.37 26.78 16.40
N ALA A 88 21.14 26.66 17.49
CA ALA A 88 21.73 25.39 17.89
C ALA A 88 20.67 24.32 18.21
N ILE A 89 19.56 24.70 18.87
CA ILE A 89 18.42 23.80 19.12
C ILE A 89 17.77 23.35 17.80
N ALA A 90 17.57 24.27 16.84
CA ALA A 90 17.02 23.93 15.53
C ALA A 90 17.95 22.98 14.74
N ARG A 91 19.27 23.22 14.78
CA ARG A 91 20.28 22.33 14.21
C ARG A 91 20.26 20.95 14.86
N LEU A 92 20.12 20.87 16.19
CA LEU A 92 20.02 19.60 16.92
C LEU A 92 18.80 18.80 16.49
N ALA A 93 17.62 19.44 16.39
CA ALA A 93 16.40 18.78 15.94
C ALA A 93 16.57 18.18 14.54
N LYS A 94 17.13 18.95 13.60
CA LYS A 94 17.44 18.49 12.24
C LYS A 94 18.45 17.33 12.23
N ALA A 95 19.49 17.39 13.06
CA ALA A 95 20.50 16.34 13.13
C ALA A 95 19.92 15.02 13.68
N ARG A 96 19.05 15.08 14.69
CA ARG A 96 18.36 13.92 15.25
C ARG A 96 17.43 13.26 14.23
N ASP A 97 16.63 14.07 13.55
CA ASP A 97 15.71 13.64 12.50
C ASP A 97 16.46 12.97 11.32
N GLN A 98 17.58 13.55 10.88
CA GLN A 98 18.46 12.92 9.88
C GLN A 98 19.07 11.59 10.37
N ALA A 99 19.48 11.50 11.64
CA ALA A 99 20.05 10.28 12.20
C ALA A 99 19.01 9.14 12.30
N GLU A 100 17.78 9.48 12.65
CA GLU A 100 16.66 8.55 12.69
C GLU A 100 16.34 8.01 11.29
N ARG A 101 16.16 8.90 10.31
CA ARG A 101 15.95 8.52 8.90
C ARG A 101 17.05 7.64 8.36
N ALA A 102 18.32 7.97 8.64
CA ALA A 102 19.45 7.15 8.22
C ALA A 102 19.38 5.73 8.81
N THR A 103 19.02 5.62 10.09
CA THR A 103 18.89 4.34 10.79
C THR A 103 17.74 3.50 10.21
N SER A 104 16.57 4.11 9.99
CA SER A 104 15.41 3.43 9.40
C SER A 104 15.70 2.95 7.99
N ALA A 105 16.32 3.80 7.16
CA ALA A 105 16.69 3.44 5.79
C ALA A 105 17.75 2.31 5.75
N GLU A 106 18.76 2.35 6.64
CA GLU A 106 19.75 1.27 6.75
C GLU A 106 19.10 -0.06 7.16
N SER A 107 18.09 -0.04 8.04
CA SER A 107 17.33 -1.23 8.41
C SER A 107 16.63 -1.87 7.21
N LEU A 108 15.95 -1.05 6.38
CA LEU A 108 15.29 -1.53 5.16
C LEU A 108 16.29 -2.10 4.15
N GLU A 109 17.43 -1.43 3.95
CA GLU A 109 18.51 -1.91 3.07
C GLU A 109 19.11 -3.25 3.56
N LYS A 110 19.22 -3.44 4.88
CA LYS A 110 19.66 -4.71 5.48
C LYS A 110 18.67 -5.84 5.20
N VAL A 111 17.37 -5.60 5.34
CA VAL A 111 16.34 -6.61 5.01
C VAL A 111 16.39 -6.96 3.52
N ALA A 112 16.46 -5.96 2.64
CA ALA A 112 16.58 -6.18 1.19
C ALA A 112 17.81 -7.02 0.84
N SER A 113 18.96 -6.71 1.43
CA SER A 113 20.21 -7.45 1.20
C SER A 113 20.16 -8.87 1.74
N ALA A 114 19.55 -9.08 2.91
CA ALA A 114 19.36 -10.40 3.48
C ALA A 114 18.46 -11.28 2.60
N ALA A 115 17.40 -10.70 2.02
CA ALA A 115 16.54 -11.40 1.07
C ALA A 115 17.30 -11.83 -0.20
N GLU A 116 18.13 -10.95 -0.78
CA GLU A 116 18.96 -11.29 -1.94
C GLU A 116 19.93 -12.43 -1.67
N GLN A 117 20.57 -12.41 -0.49
CA GLN A 117 21.54 -13.45 -0.10
C GLN A 117 20.90 -14.84 0.02
N ARG A 118 19.58 -14.93 0.22
CA ARG A 118 18.85 -16.20 0.29
C ARG A 118 18.47 -16.78 -1.07
N ILE A 119 18.53 -16.00 -2.16
CA ILE A 119 18.13 -16.44 -3.51
C ILE A 119 18.80 -17.78 -3.90
N PRO A 120 20.14 -17.95 -3.80
CA PRO A 120 20.78 -19.18 -4.27
C PRO A 120 20.37 -20.42 -3.46
N GLU A 121 20.15 -20.25 -2.16
CA GLU A 121 19.70 -21.33 -1.27
C GLU A 121 18.27 -21.78 -1.62
N ILE A 122 17.38 -20.81 -1.87
CA ILE A 122 16.00 -21.07 -2.27
C ILE A 122 15.96 -21.77 -3.63
N GLU A 123 16.71 -21.27 -4.63
CA GLU A 123 16.76 -21.89 -5.97
C GLU A 123 17.29 -23.31 -5.92
N LYS A 124 18.33 -23.56 -5.13
CA LYS A 124 18.88 -24.91 -4.94
C LYS A 124 17.85 -25.85 -4.31
N ALA A 125 17.19 -25.42 -3.24
CA ALA A 125 16.18 -26.24 -2.56
C ALA A 125 15.00 -26.55 -3.49
N ALA A 126 14.51 -25.53 -4.21
CA ALA A 126 13.44 -25.67 -5.20
C ALA A 126 13.84 -26.63 -6.33
N GLY A 127 15.08 -26.56 -6.83
CA GLY A 127 15.58 -27.46 -7.88
C GLY A 127 15.65 -28.92 -7.44
N VAL A 128 16.14 -29.19 -6.22
CA VAL A 128 16.16 -30.55 -5.65
C VAL A 128 14.74 -31.09 -5.48
N PHE A 129 13.84 -30.28 -4.94
CA PHE A 129 12.45 -30.67 -4.74
C PHE A 129 11.73 -30.93 -6.08
N ALA A 130 11.87 -30.02 -7.04
CA ALA A 130 11.30 -30.15 -8.38
C ALA A 130 11.78 -31.43 -9.09
N LYS A 131 13.07 -31.78 -8.96
CA LYS A 131 13.62 -33.03 -9.52
C LYS A 131 12.98 -34.27 -8.88
N ALA A 132 12.83 -34.30 -7.56
CA ALA A 132 12.22 -35.42 -6.86
C ALA A 132 10.75 -35.61 -7.27
N ILE A 133 9.98 -34.53 -7.31
CA ILE A 133 8.56 -34.56 -7.72
C ILE A 133 8.40 -34.93 -9.20
N SER A 134 9.30 -34.46 -10.07
CA SER A 134 9.30 -34.83 -11.49
C SER A 134 9.60 -36.32 -11.68
N GLY A 135 10.52 -36.88 -10.89
CA GLY A 135 10.79 -38.34 -10.86
C GLY A 135 9.57 -39.13 -10.42
N LEU A 136 8.94 -38.73 -9.31
CA LEU A 136 7.70 -39.36 -8.84
C LEU A 136 6.58 -39.30 -9.90
N ARG A 137 6.38 -38.14 -10.54
CA ARG A 137 5.37 -38.00 -11.59
C ARG A 137 5.66 -38.91 -12.78
N TYR A 138 6.94 -39.06 -13.15
CA TYR A 138 7.36 -39.97 -14.21
C TYR A 138 7.07 -41.43 -13.85
N ASP A 139 7.41 -41.84 -12.63
CA ASP A 139 7.19 -43.21 -12.15
C ASP A 139 5.69 -43.56 -12.03
N LEU A 140 4.85 -42.58 -11.73
CA LEU A 140 3.38 -42.74 -11.69
C LEU A 140 2.76 -42.99 -13.07
N GLY A 141 3.40 -42.58 -14.17
CA GLY A 141 2.88 -42.76 -15.54
C GLY A 141 1.43 -42.31 -15.72
N ASP A 142 0.62 -43.13 -16.39
CA ASP A 142 -0.82 -42.89 -16.63
C ASP A 142 -1.74 -43.57 -15.59
N VAL A 143 -1.20 -43.91 -14.41
CA VAL A 143 -1.99 -44.61 -13.39
C VAL A 143 -3.15 -43.75 -12.90
N SER A 144 -4.35 -44.31 -12.95
CA SER A 144 -5.58 -43.69 -12.46
C SER A 144 -5.89 -44.17 -11.05
N LEU A 145 -5.63 -43.34 -10.03
CA LEU A 145 -5.70 -43.77 -8.63
C LEU A 145 -7.12 -43.75 -8.03
N TRP A 146 -7.86 -42.65 -8.18
CA TRP A 146 -9.23 -42.52 -7.66
C TRP A 146 -10.15 -41.80 -8.67
N GLU A 147 -11.46 -41.97 -8.51
CA GLU A 147 -12.47 -41.25 -9.28
C GLU A 147 -12.50 -39.78 -8.86
N SER A 148 -12.53 -38.88 -9.85
CA SER A 148 -12.57 -37.44 -9.61
C SER A 148 -13.69 -36.81 -10.41
N HIS A 149 -14.57 -36.07 -9.73
CA HIS A 149 -15.70 -35.41 -10.36
C HIS A 149 -15.28 -34.05 -10.92
N ASN A 150 -15.72 -33.70 -12.14
CA ASN A 150 -15.37 -32.44 -12.79
C ASN A 150 -15.70 -31.20 -11.93
N ALA A 151 -16.82 -31.22 -11.21
CA ALA A 151 -17.24 -30.14 -10.30
C ALA A 151 -16.30 -29.92 -9.11
N SER A 152 -15.44 -30.88 -8.78
CA SER A 152 -14.47 -30.77 -7.67
C SER A 152 -13.13 -30.17 -8.11
N ARG A 153 -12.94 -29.92 -9.40
CA ARG A 153 -11.71 -29.33 -9.95
C ARG A 153 -11.85 -27.81 -10.10
N PRO A 154 -10.73 -27.06 -10.02
CA PRO A 154 -10.72 -25.66 -10.44
C PRO A 154 -11.20 -25.54 -11.89
N GLU A 155 -12.01 -24.52 -12.15
CA GLU A 155 -12.48 -24.16 -13.48
C GLU A 155 -11.30 -23.92 -14.42
N GLY A 156 -11.35 -24.47 -15.65
CA GLY A 156 -10.27 -24.35 -16.62
C GLY A 156 -9.04 -25.24 -16.32
N SER A 157 -9.15 -26.19 -15.38
CA SER A 157 -8.08 -27.16 -15.16
C SER A 157 -7.81 -28.00 -16.41
N VAL A 158 -6.53 -28.22 -16.73
CA VAL A 158 -6.09 -29.11 -17.82
C VAL A 158 -6.68 -30.53 -17.70
N ASP A 159 -7.06 -30.92 -16.48
CA ASP A 159 -7.59 -32.25 -16.17
C ASP A 159 -9.11 -32.24 -15.94
N GLU A 160 -9.81 -31.12 -16.19
CA GLU A 160 -11.23 -30.91 -15.86
C GLU A 160 -12.16 -32.02 -16.36
N ARG A 161 -11.89 -32.57 -17.56
CA ARG A 161 -12.71 -33.59 -18.23
C ARG A 161 -12.32 -35.04 -17.97
N LYS A 162 -11.38 -35.31 -17.05
CA LYS A 162 -10.89 -36.67 -16.78
C LYS A 162 -11.66 -37.32 -15.63
N ASP A 163 -12.27 -38.47 -15.82
CA ASP A 163 -13.08 -39.11 -14.76
C ASP A 163 -12.25 -39.64 -13.58
N ARG A 164 -10.92 -39.66 -13.72
CA ARG A 164 -9.99 -40.16 -12.71
C ARG A 164 -8.84 -39.19 -12.47
N ALA A 165 -8.26 -39.26 -11.27
CA ALA A 165 -7.12 -38.46 -10.87
C ALA A 165 -5.87 -38.82 -11.67
N THR A 166 -5.18 -37.80 -12.19
CA THR A 166 -3.98 -37.94 -13.00
C THR A 166 -2.71 -37.94 -12.16
N ALA A 167 -1.61 -38.49 -12.68
CA ALA A 167 -0.29 -38.40 -12.04
C ALA A 167 0.12 -36.96 -11.69
N ARG A 168 -0.33 -35.96 -12.48
CA ARG A 168 -0.12 -34.55 -12.18
C ARG A 168 -0.88 -34.12 -10.93
N GLU A 169 -2.15 -34.47 -10.81
CA GLU A 169 -2.98 -34.12 -9.65
C GLU A 169 -2.46 -34.81 -8.37
N VAL A 170 -2.03 -36.06 -8.49
CA VAL A 170 -1.42 -36.82 -7.39
C VAL A 170 -0.12 -36.16 -6.92
N ALA A 171 0.78 -35.84 -7.87
CA ALA A 171 2.03 -35.16 -7.55
C ALA A 171 1.76 -33.78 -6.92
N ALA A 172 0.80 -33.02 -7.44
CA ALA A 172 0.42 -31.72 -6.87
C ALA A 172 -0.15 -31.84 -5.45
N GLY A 173 -1.00 -32.84 -5.18
CA GLY A 173 -1.52 -33.11 -3.84
C GLY A 173 -0.42 -33.48 -2.85
N ILE A 174 0.52 -34.34 -3.24
CA ILE A 174 1.68 -34.69 -2.40
C ILE A 174 2.54 -33.46 -2.11
N VAL A 175 2.81 -32.61 -3.12
CA VAL A 175 3.52 -31.35 -2.92
C VAL A 175 2.80 -30.46 -1.93
N ALA A 176 1.49 -30.28 -2.07
CA ALA A 176 0.69 -29.47 -1.18
C ALA A 176 0.76 -29.97 0.27
N GLU A 177 0.59 -31.27 0.51
CA GLU A 177 0.67 -31.87 1.85
C GLU A 177 2.07 -31.74 2.48
N VAL A 178 3.13 -31.96 1.70
CA VAL A 178 4.51 -31.78 2.17
C VAL A 178 4.76 -30.33 2.58
N LEU A 179 4.35 -29.37 1.75
CA LEU A 179 4.50 -27.95 2.04
C LEU A 179 3.64 -27.52 3.23
N ALA A 180 2.38 -27.94 3.30
CA ALA A 180 1.48 -27.61 4.41
C ALA A 180 1.98 -28.17 5.75
N ARG A 181 2.60 -29.35 5.75
CA ARG A 181 3.20 -29.93 6.95
C ARG A 181 4.43 -29.14 7.44
N GLN A 182 5.27 -28.65 6.53
CA GLN A 182 6.51 -27.94 6.89
C GLN A 182 6.27 -26.44 7.12
N MET A 183 5.33 -25.86 6.40
CA MET A 183 5.05 -24.42 6.34
C MET A 183 3.54 -24.17 6.31
N PRO A 184 2.79 -24.53 7.38
CA PRO A 184 1.34 -24.40 7.41
C PRO A 184 0.87 -22.94 7.26
N TRP A 185 1.69 -21.97 7.66
CA TRP A 185 1.42 -20.54 7.56
C TRP A 185 1.41 -19.99 6.13
N LEU A 186 1.85 -20.78 5.13
CA LEU A 186 1.73 -20.42 3.71
C LEU A 186 0.35 -20.75 3.12
N PHE A 187 -0.48 -21.52 3.82
CA PHE A 187 -1.77 -21.97 3.34
C PHE A 187 -2.90 -21.22 4.05
N GLU A 188 -3.80 -20.65 3.26
CA GLU A 188 -5.02 -20.02 3.75
C GLU A 188 -6.19 -20.99 3.66
N THR A 189 -6.99 -21.07 4.72
CA THR A 189 -8.24 -21.85 4.74
C THR A 189 -9.42 -20.92 4.55
N PHE A 190 -10.23 -21.17 3.52
CA PHE A 190 -11.41 -20.38 3.21
C PHE A 190 -12.61 -21.28 2.95
N ASN A 191 -13.81 -20.78 3.25
CA ASN A 191 -15.06 -21.49 3.04
C ASN A 191 -15.70 -21.01 1.73
N GLY A 192 -15.69 -21.86 0.70
CA GLY A 192 -16.30 -21.59 -0.59
C GLY A 192 -17.71 -22.19 -0.70
N ARG A 193 -18.35 -21.99 -1.87
CA ARG A 193 -19.67 -22.56 -2.18
C ARG A 193 -19.73 -24.09 -2.01
N ASP A 194 -18.60 -24.76 -2.24
CA ASP A 194 -18.49 -26.22 -2.19
C ASP A 194 -17.76 -26.74 -0.93
N GLY A 195 -17.67 -25.91 0.12
CA GLY A 195 -17.04 -26.25 1.40
C GLY A 195 -15.66 -25.62 1.62
N TYR A 196 -14.95 -26.11 2.63
CA TYR A 196 -13.63 -25.60 3.02
C TYR A 196 -12.57 -25.99 2.00
N ARG A 197 -11.75 -25.02 1.62
CA ARG A 197 -10.57 -25.19 0.78
C ARG A 197 -9.36 -24.61 1.50
N SER A 198 -8.20 -25.24 1.29
CA SER A 198 -6.91 -24.75 1.75
C SER A 198 -6.01 -24.56 0.53
N ALA A 199 -5.44 -23.37 0.37
CA ALA A 199 -4.60 -23.07 -0.78
C ALA A 199 -3.43 -22.13 -0.43
N MET A 200 -2.34 -22.30 -1.16
CA MET A 200 -1.23 -21.36 -1.23
C MET A 200 -1.39 -20.53 -2.50
N SER A 201 -1.54 -19.21 -2.37
CA SER A 201 -1.81 -18.31 -3.48
C SER A 201 -0.52 -17.70 -4.04
N ARG A 202 -0.42 -17.63 -5.37
CA ARG A 202 0.69 -16.97 -6.07
C ARG A 202 0.27 -15.53 -6.44
N ILE A 203 1.16 -14.56 -6.26
CA ILE A 203 1.00 -13.24 -6.89
C ILE A 203 1.19 -13.40 -8.40
N MET A 204 0.19 -13.01 -9.18
CA MET A 204 0.14 -13.32 -10.61
C MET A 204 1.00 -12.36 -11.44
N ASP A 205 1.06 -11.09 -11.05
CA ASP A 205 1.96 -10.10 -11.65
C ASP A 205 2.83 -9.41 -10.58
N PRO A 206 3.98 -9.99 -10.21
CA PRO A 206 4.87 -9.39 -9.22
C PRO A 206 5.48 -8.04 -9.64
N LYS A 207 5.52 -7.75 -10.95
CA LYS A 207 6.10 -6.52 -11.52
C LYS A 207 5.07 -5.40 -11.68
N SER A 208 3.78 -5.70 -11.58
CA SER A 208 2.72 -4.69 -11.62
C SER A 208 2.86 -3.66 -10.50
N THR A 209 2.41 -2.44 -10.80
CA THR A 209 2.31 -1.37 -9.80
C THR A 209 1.38 -1.78 -8.66
N GLN A 210 0.26 -2.45 -8.97
CA GLN A 210 -0.66 -3.05 -8.01
C GLN A 210 -0.54 -4.58 -8.04
N ARG A 211 0.37 -5.08 -7.20
CA ARG A 211 0.61 -6.53 -7.05
C ARG A 211 -0.68 -7.22 -6.61
N ASN A 212 -1.21 -8.09 -7.45
CA ASN A 212 -2.47 -8.78 -7.21
C ASN A 212 -2.32 -10.31 -7.39
N TRP A 213 -3.22 -11.05 -6.75
CA TRP A 213 -3.34 -12.50 -6.84
C TRP A 213 -4.10 -12.95 -8.09
N THR A 214 -4.57 -12.01 -8.91
CA THR A 214 -5.31 -12.24 -10.16
C THR A 214 -4.65 -11.47 -11.32
N ALA A 215 -4.80 -11.99 -12.53
CA ALA A 215 -4.36 -11.34 -13.76
C ALA A 215 -5.31 -11.72 -14.90
N GLU A 216 -5.56 -10.79 -15.83
CA GLU A 216 -6.41 -11.01 -17.00
C GLU A 216 -5.86 -12.08 -17.95
N GLN A 217 -4.54 -12.27 -17.93
CA GLN A 217 -3.85 -13.26 -18.74
C GLN A 217 -2.91 -14.10 -17.89
N PRO A 218 -2.72 -15.38 -18.23
CA PRO A 218 -1.76 -16.24 -17.55
C PRO A 218 -0.34 -15.71 -17.79
N LEU A 219 0.27 -15.16 -16.74
CA LEU A 219 1.67 -14.73 -16.78
C LEU A 219 2.62 -15.84 -16.35
N ALA A 220 3.68 -16.02 -17.13
CA ALA A 220 4.74 -16.97 -16.83
C ALA A 220 5.35 -16.65 -15.45
N PRO A 221 5.67 -17.68 -14.63
CA PRO A 221 6.42 -17.47 -13.40
C PRO A 221 7.77 -16.80 -13.69
N LEU A 222 8.12 -15.82 -12.88
CA LEU A 222 9.43 -15.18 -12.88
C LEU A 222 10.47 -16.07 -12.21
N SER A 223 11.75 -15.80 -12.45
CA SER A 223 12.84 -16.42 -11.68
C SER A 223 12.78 -16.02 -10.20
N THR A 224 13.37 -16.83 -9.31
CA THR A 224 13.44 -16.50 -7.87
C THR A 224 14.08 -15.14 -7.65
N ALA A 225 15.14 -14.83 -8.39
CA ALA A 225 15.80 -13.54 -8.34
C ALA A 225 14.84 -12.39 -8.70
N GLU A 226 14.11 -12.49 -9.80
CA GLU A 226 13.15 -11.46 -10.22
C GLU A 226 11.98 -11.30 -9.24
N ILE A 227 11.50 -12.39 -8.64
CA ILE A 227 10.44 -12.36 -7.62
C ILE A 227 10.94 -11.62 -6.37
N VAL A 228 12.11 -11.99 -5.86
CA VAL A 228 12.70 -11.34 -4.67
C VAL A 228 12.98 -9.86 -4.93
N GLN A 229 13.47 -9.50 -6.12
CA GLN A 229 13.65 -8.10 -6.51
C GLN A 229 12.32 -7.33 -6.52
N SER A 230 11.33 -7.85 -7.25
CA SER A 230 10.06 -7.15 -7.49
C SER A 230 9.17 -7.04 -6.24
N LEU A 231 9.16 -8.06 -5.38
CA LEU A 231 8.31 -8.10 -4.19
C LEU A 231 8.97 -7.55 -2.93
N VAL A 232 10.31 -7.60 -2.83
CA VAL A 232 11.02 -7.29 -1.58
C VAL A 232 12.08 -6.22 -1.78
N CYS A 233 13.10 -6.46 -2.61
CA CYS A 233 14.29 -5.62 -2.60
C CYS A 233 14.07 -4.24 -3.18
N THR A 234 13.40 -4.14 -4.34
CA THR A 234 13.10 -2.85 -4.96
C THR A 234 12.19 -2.00 -4.08
N PRO A 235 11.02 -2.49 -3.58
CA PRO A 235 10.17 -1.70 -2.69
C PRO A 235 10.88 -1.20 -1.43
N LEU A 236 11.66 -2.06 -0.76
CA LEU A 236 12.37 -1.68 0.47
C LEU A 236 13.45 -0.64 0.21
N ARG A 237 14.18 -0.74 -0.91
CA ARG A 237 15.22 0.24 -1.27
C ARG A 237 14.63 1.57 -1.71
N GLU A 238 13.54 1.55 -2.48
CA GLU A 238 12.81 2.76 -2.85
C GLU A 238 12.26 3.48 -1.61
N GLN A 239 11.72 2.71 -0.64
CA GLN A 239 11.29 3.27 0.63
C GLN A 239 12.47 3.83 1.44
N ALA A 240 13.61 3.13 1.47
CA ALA A 240 14.82 3.61 2.14
C ALA A 240 15.31 4.95 1.56
N LEU A 241 15.30 5.08 0.23
CA LEU A 241 15.63 6.34 -0.46
C LEU A 241 14.62 7.44 -0.12
N ALA A 242 13.32 7.14 -0.18
CA ALA A 242 12.27 8.11 0.15
C ALA A 242 12.39 8.64 1.60
N ILE A 243 12.73 7.76 2.54
CA ILE A 243 13.01 8.14 3.94
C ILE A 243 14.24 9.04 4.02
N LYS A 244 15.34 8.69 3.33
CA LYS A 244 16.56 9.52 3.31
C LYS A 244 16.29 10.93 2.74
N ASP A 245 15.44 11.00 1.72
CA ASP A 245 15.06 12.25 1.05
C ASP A 245 14.00 13.06 1.82
N GLY A 246 13.43 12.51 2.90
CA GLY A 246 12.39 13.16 3.71
C GLY A 246 11.01 13.19 3.04
N THR A 247 10.79 12.39 2.00
CA THR A 247 9.50 12.27 1.30
C THR A 247 8.59 11.18 1.88
N ALA A 248 9.11 10.37 2.81
CA ALA A 248 8.38 9.35 3.54
C ALA A 248 8.74 9.39 5.03
N ASP A 249 7.76 9.06 5.88
CA ASP A 249 7.93 8.96 7.33
C ASP A 249 8.77 7.73 7.71
N THR A 250 9.45 7.81 8.87
CA THR A 250 10.26 6.73 9.43
C THR A 250 9.43 5.59 10.03
N GLU A 251 8.22 5.87 10.53
CA GLU A 251 7.38 4.92 11.26
C GLU A 251 6.36 4.18 10.37
N LYS A 252 5.97 4.76 9.24
CA LYS A 252 4.92 4.19 8.38
C LYS A 252 5.56 3.61 7.13
N PRO A 253 5.66 2.27 6.99
CA PRO A 253 5.85 1.71 5.67
C PRO A 253 4.76 2.27 4.77
N ARG A 254 5.14 2.72 3.58
CA ARG A 254 4.23 3.31 2.59
C ARG A 254 3.06 2.34 2.44
N GLN A 255 1.97 2.60 3.16
CA GLN A 255 0.66 2.18 2.74
C GLN A 255 0.37 3.11 1.57
N GLN A 256 0.98 2.79 0.42
CA GLN A 256 0.39 3.17 -0.86
C GLN A 256 -0.90 2.38 -0.97
N HIS A 257 -1.88 2.71 -0.14
CA HIS A 257 -3.23 2.83 -0.64
C HIS A 257 -3.15 3.96 -1.66
N VAL A 258 -2.74 3.62 -2.88
CA VAL A 258 -3.27 4.29 -4.05
C VAL A 258 -4.73 3.85 -4.08
N ALA A 259 -5.53 4.44 -3.19
CA ALA A 259 -6.93 4.63 -3.49
C ALA A 259 -6.93 5.68 -4.59
N ASP A 260 -6.59 5.26 -5.81
CA ASP A 260 -7.28 5.86 -6.94
C ASP A 260 -8.75 5.60 -6.63
N ASP A 261 -9.52 6.68 -6.55
CA ASP A 261 -10.94 6.71 -6.25
C ASP A 261 -11.71 5.83 -7.25
N TYR A 262 -11.62 4.50 -7.09
CA TYR A 262 -12.54 3.59 -7.72
C TYR A 262 -13.87 3.75 -6.99
N VAL A 263 -14.61 4.78 -7.40
CA VAL A 263 -16.02 4.93 -7.10
C VAL A 263 -16.71 3.87 -7.93
N ARG A 264 -16.94 2.69 -7.34
CA ARG A 264 -17.81 1.68 -7.93
C ARG A 264 -19.11 2.40 -8.35
N PRO A 265 -19.49 2.41 -9.64
CA PRO A 265 -20.74 3.01 -10.07
C PRO A 265 -21.88 2.42 -9.24
N LEU A 266 -22.79 3.26 -8.74
CA LEU A 266 -23.95 2.79 -7.98
C LEU A 266 -24.63 1.70 -8.83
N ALA A 267 -24.69 0.47 -8.31
CA ALA A 267 -25.21 -0.65 -9.09
C ALA A 267 -26.63 -0.30 -9.56
N PRO A 268 -26.91 -0.33 -10.87
CA PRO A 268 -28.25 -0.02 -11.38
C PRO A 268 -29.28 -0.97 -10.75
N ALA A 269 -30.50 -0.46 -10.55
CA ALA A 269 -31.58 -1.26 -10.00
C ALA A 269 -31.82 -2.51 -10.86
N ASN A 270 -32.00 -3.66 -10.21
CA ASN A 270 -32.36 -4.90 -10.88
C ASN A 270 -33.85 -4.95 -11.15
N VAL A 271 -34.22 -5.47 -12.31
CA VAL A 271 -35.61 -5.70 -12.71
C VAL A 271 -35.81 -7.13 -13.17
N SER A 272 -36.99 -7.64 -12.88
CA SER A 272 -37.39 -8.99 -13.26
C SER A 272 -37.82 -9.01 -14.73
N VAL A 273 -37.16 -9.84 -15.53
CA VAL A 273 -37.49 -10.08 -16.94
C VAL A 273 -37.75 -11.57 -17.14
N PHE A 274 -38.72 -11.91 -17.99
CA PHE A 274 -38.88 -13.25 -18.52
C PHE A 274 -38.02 -13.37 -19.78
N VAL A 275 -37.05 -14.27 -19.76
CA VAL A 275 -36.06 -14.40 -20.82
C VAL A 275 -36.61 -15.33 -21.89
N THR A 276 -36.81 -14.80 -23.10
CA THR A 276 -37.37 -15.56 -24.23
C THR A 276 -36.29 -16.22 -25.06
N ARG A 277 -35.06 -15.68 -25.04
CA ARG A 277 -33.88 -16.23 -25.70
C ARG A 277 -32.63 -15.96 -24.83
N PRO A 278 -31.69 -16.91 -24.74
CA PRO A 278 -30.53 -16.74 -23.88
C PRO A 278 -29.60 -15.65 -24.41
N PHE A 279 -29.03 -14.86 -23.50
CA PHE A 279 -28.15 -13.74 -23.85
C PHE A 279 -27.03 -13.57 -22.81
N THR A 280 -25.95 -12.91 -23.22
CA THR A 280 -24.80 -12.58 -22.37
C THR A 280 -24.56 -11.08 -22.31
N TYR A 281 -24.02 -10.60 -21.20
CA TYR A 281 -23.53 -9.23 -21.05
C TYR A 281 -22.28 -9.20 -20.16
N VAL A 282 -21.50 -8.12 -20.23
CA VAL A 282 -20.36 -7.93 -19.34
C VAL A 282 -20.86 -7.53 -17.95
N GLY A 283 -20.68 -8.42 -16.96
CA GLY A 283 -21.14 -8.23 -15.58
C GLY A 283 -20.09 -7.67 -14.62
N SER A 284 -18.81 -7.67 -15.02
CA SER A 284 -17.71 -7.17 -14.20
C SER A 284 -16.79 -6.22 -14.96
N GLU A 285 -16.08 -5.38 -14.20
CA GLU A 285 -15.03 -4.50 -14.72
C GLU A 285 -13.84 -5.23 -15.36
N PHE A 286 -13.70 -6.52 -15.03
CA PHE A 286 -12.67 -7.41 -15.58
C PHE A 286 -13.12 -8.10 -16.87
N GLY A 287 -14.33 -7.80 -17.36
CA GLY A 287 -14.83 -8.32 -18.62
C GLY A 287 -15.54 -9.67 -18.52
N ASP A 288 -15.86 -10.14 -17.31
CA ASP A 288 -16.56 -11.41 -17.12
C ASP A 288 -17.95 -11.36 -17.77
N LEU A 289 -18.27 -12.41 -18.53
CA LEU A 289 -19.57 -12.56 -19.19
C LEU A 289 -20.56 -13.22 -18.24
N GLU A 290 -21.66 -12.54 -17.94
CA GLU A 290 -22.81 -13.13 -17.26
C GLU A 290 -23.75 -13.76 -18.30
N VAL A 291 -24.07 -15.04 -18.09
CA VAL A 291 -25.01 -15.81 -18.93
C VAL A 291 -26.41 -15.72 -18.34
N VAL A 292 -27.37 -15.28 -19.14
CA VAL A 292 -28.78 -15.22 -18.78
C VAL A 292 -29.55 -16.27 -19.61
N PRO A 293 -29.88 -17.44 -19.03
CA PRO A 293 -30.59 -18.50 -19.75
C PRO A 293 -32.07 -18.17 -19.94
N ASP A 294 -32.69 -18.74 -20.97
CA ASP A 294 -34.10 -18.59 -21.30
C ASP A 294 -35.03 -19.45 -20.43
N GLY A 295 -36.33 -19.18 -20.55
CA GLY A 295 -37.40 -19.99 -19.94
C GLY A 295 -37.71 -19.68 -18.48
N TRP A 296 -37.00 -18.73 -17.86
CA TRP A 296 -37.17 -18.35 -16.47
C TRP A 296 -37.21 -16.83 -16.26
N VAL A 297 -37.78 -16.42 -15.13
CA VAL A 297 -37.64 -15.04 -14.66
C VAL A 297 -36.25 -14.85 -14.09
N ARG A 298 -35.54 -13.83 -14.57
CA ARG A 298 -34.23 -13.42 -14.09
C ARG A 298 -34.28 -11.97 -13.65
N ASN A 299 -33.51 -11.67 -12.61
CA ASN A 299 -33.27 -10.30 -12.20
C ASN A 299 -31.99 -9.85 -12.89
N VAL A 300 -32.09 -8.84 -13.76
CA VAL A 300 -30.95 -8.26 -14.47
C VAL A 300 -30.95 -6.75 -14.26
N PRO A 301 -29.81 -6.08 -14.40
CA PRO A 301 -29.73 -4.63 -14.37
C PRO A 301 -30.68 -3.95 -15.36
N GLU A 302 -31.29 -2.83 -14.96
CA GLU A 302 -32.19 -2.03 -15.79
C GLU A 302 -31.67 -1.72 -17.22
N PRO A 303 -30.39 -1.32 -17.41
CA PRO A 303 -29.85 -1.06 -18.75
C PRO A 303 -29.75 -2.35 -19.60
N VAL A 304 -29.43 -3.48 -18.97
CA VAL A 304 -29.37 -4.80 -19.60
C VAL A 304 -30.77 -5.24 -20.02
N ALA A 305 -31.76 -5.11 -19.13
CA ALA A 305 -33.17 -5.41 -19.44
C ALA A 305 -33.66 -4.61 -20.64
N THR A 306 -33.41 -3.30 -20.64
CA THR A 306 -33.82 -2.39 -21.72
C THR A 306 -33.19 -2.78 -23.07
N THR A 307 -31.89 -3.11 -23.06
CA THR A 307 -31.16 -3.50 -24.27
C THR A 307 -31.60 -4.88 -24.78
N ALA A 308 -31.84 -5.82 -23.88
CA ALA A 308 -32.34 -7.15 -24.20
C ALA A 308 -33.78 -7.10 -24.75
N GLU A 309 -34.64 -6.27 -24.18
CA GLU A 309 -36.02 -6.05 -24.63
C GLU A 309 -36.06 -5.41 -26.02
N ALA A 310 -35.21 -4.41 -26.29
CA ALA A 310 -35.06 -3.80 -27.61
C ALA A 310 -34.58 -4.78 -28.70
N ARG A 311 -33.99 -5.92 -28.31
CA ARG A 311 -33.53 -7.00 -29.20
C ARG A 311 -34.45 -8.23 -29.17
N ASP A 312 -35.65 -8.12 -28.57
CA ASP A 312 -36.62 -9.21 -28.41
C ASP A 312 -36.04 -10.46 -27.71
N LEU A 313 -35.06 -10.28 -26.81
CA LEU A 313 -34.42 -11.38 -26.05
C LEU A 313 -35.09 -11.63 -24.69
N CYS A 314 -35.83 -10.65 -24.19
CA CYS A 314 -36.62 -10.78 -22.97
C CYS A 314 -37.84 -9.86 -23.02
N VAL A 315 -38.73 -10.04 -22.04
CA VAL A 315 -39.84 -9.14 -21.75
C VAL A 315 -39.90 -8.84 -20.27
N ARG A 316 -40.28 -7.63 -19.88
CA ARG A 316 -40.49 -7.25 -18.47
C ARG A 316 -41.51 -8.17 -17.83
N ALA A 317 -41.18 -8.79 -16.69
CA ALA A 317 -42.09 -9.71 -16.01
C ALA A 317 -43.37 -9.01 -15.53
N SER A 318 -43.31 -7.71 -15.24
CA SER A 318 -44.43 -6.85 -14.85
C SER A 318 -45.25 -6.31 -16.03
N SER A 319 -44.86 -6.58 -17.28
CA SER A 319 -45.64 -6.16 -18.44
C SER A 319 -46.78 -7.15 -18.73
N PRO A 320 -47.89 -6.72 -19.37
CA PRO A 320 -48.96 -7.63 -19.80
C PRO A 320 -48.45 -8.77 -20.69
N ARG A 321 -47.42 -8.50 -21.51
CA ARG A 321 -46.76 -9.52 -22.34
C ARG A 321 -45.99 -10.51 -21.47
N GLY A 322 -45.27 -10.03 -20.46
CA GLY A 322 -44.55 -10.87 -19.49
C GLY A 322 -45.47 -11.75 -18.64
N GLU A 323 -46.62 -11.23 -18.21
CA GLU A 323 -47.63 -12.01 -17.49
C GLU A 323 -48.18 -13.16 -18.33
N ALA A 324 -48.43 -12.93 -19.62
CA ALA A 324 -48.84 -13.97 -20.56
C ALA A 324 -47.77 -15.05 -20.77
N PHE A 325 -46.49 -14.65 -20.86
CA PHE A 325 -45.37 -15.60 -20.92
C PHE A 325 -45.23 -16.41 -19.63
N LEU A 326 -45.44 -15.79 -18.46
CA LEU A 326 -45.39 -16.47 -17.17
C LEU A 326 -46.54 -17.47 -17.00
N ALA A 327 -47.75 -17.10 -17.44
CA ALA A 327 -48.89 -18.01 -17.45
C ALA A 327 -48.63 -19.22 -18.35
N ALA A 328 -48.14 -19.00 -19.57
CA ALA A 328 -47.78 -20.08 -20.49
C ALA A 328 -46.62 -20.96 -19.99
N ALA A 329 -45.63 -20.37 -19.30
CA ALA A 329 -44.51 -21.11 -18.72
C ALA A 329 -44.96 -22.00 -17.54
N ARG A 330 -45.93 -21.56 -16.73
CA ARG A 330 -46.51 -22.37 -15.63
C ARG A 330 -47.26 -23.61 -16.13
N GLU A 331 -47.81 -23.55 -17.35
CA GLU A 331 -48.49 -24.69 -17.98
C GLU A 331 -47.52 -25.71 -18.59
N ARG A 332 -46.30 -25.30 -18.96
CA ARG A 332 -45.24 -26.20 -19.42
C ARG A 332 -44.62 -26.93 -18.23
N LYS A 333 -45.21 -28.07 -17.84
CA LYS A 333 -44.56 -29.02 -16.93
C LYS A 333 -43.37 -29.70 -17.63
N GLY A 334 -42.19 -29.13 -17.40
CA GLY A 334 -40.89 -29.78 -17.60
C GLY A 334 -40.04 -29.17 -18.71
N SER A 335 -38.81 -28.78 -18.38
CA SER A 335 -37.61 -29.53 -18.77
C SER A 335 -36.34 -28.82 -18.32
N SER A 336 -35.43 -29.64 -17.75
CA SER A 336 -33.96 -29.56 -17.73
C SER A 336 -33.24 -28.21 -17.58
N ASP A 337 -32.44 -28.11 -16.51
CA ASP A 337 -31.22 -27.28 -16.43
C ASP A 337 -30.26 -27.68 -17.58
N ILE A 338 -30.51 -27.19 -18.79
CA ILE A 338 -29.50 -27.21 -19.84
C ILE A 338 -28.52 -26.10 -19.48
N ARG A 339 -27.26 -26.46 -19.19
CA ARG A 339 -26.18 -25.49 -19.04
C ARG A 339 -25.97 -24.79 -20.39
N VAL A 340 -26.62 -23.66 -20.60
CA VAL A 340 -26.41 -22.79 -21.76
C VAL A 340 -24.99 -22.23 -21.68
N ARG A 341 -24.19 -22.40 -22.73
CA ARG A 341 -22.84 -21.84 -22.78
C ARG A 341 -22.88 -20.40 -23.30
N PRO A 342 -21.88 -19.55 -22.98
CA PRO A 342 -21.78 -18.21 -23.55
C PRO A 342 -21.81 -18.20 -25.08
N GLU A 343 -21.25 -19.23 -25.72
CA GLU A 343 -21.20 -19.44 -27.17
C GLU A 343 -22.60 -19.58 -27.81
N ASP A 344 -23.59 -20.05 -27.04
CA ASP A 344 -24.97 -20.29 -27.48
C ASP A 344 -25.89 -19.07 -27.23
N CYS A 345 -25.34 -18.00 -26.65
CA CYS A 345 -26.08 -16.81 -26.22
C CYS A 345 -25.93 -15.66 -27.21
N VAL A 346 -26.95 -14.79 -27.27
CA VAL A 346 -26.83 -13.51 -27.98
C VAL A 346 -26.01 -12.53 -27.14
N GLU A 347 -24.89 -12.04 -27.68
CA GLU A 347 -24.02 -11.10 -26.97
C GLU A 347 -24.59 -9.67 -26.99
N LEU A 348 -24.82 -9.11 -25.81
CA LEU A 348 -25.21 -7.72 -25.62
C LEU A 348 -24.01 -6.78 -25.49
N GLY A 349 -22.84 -7.32 -25.10
CA GLY A 349 -21.61 -6.56 -24.87
C GLY A 349 -21.62 -5.83 -23.53
N ASP A 350 -20.84 -4.75 -23.45
CA ASP A 350 -20.68 -3.94 -22.24
C ASP A 350 -21.80 -2.89 -22.08
N VAL A 351 -23.02 -3.38 -21.85
CA VAL A 351 -24.20 -2.54 -21.66
C VAL A 351 -24.09 -1.66 -20.40
N LEU A 352 -23.36 -2.15 -19.39
CA LEU A 352 -23.18 -1.47 -18.11
C LEU A 352 -22.01 -0.47 -18.13
N ARG A 353 -21.23 -0.42 -19.23
CA ARG A 353 -20.02 0.41 -19.36
C ARG A 353 -19.02 0.13 -18.23
N LEU A 354 -18.90 -1.13 -17.84
CA LEU A 354 -17.99 -1.58 -16.79
C LEU A 354 -16.57 -1.78 -17.32
N ARG A 355 -16.38 -1.97 -18.63
CA ARG A 355 -15.06 -2.10 -19.21
C ARG A 355 -14.37 -0.75 -19.18
N ILE A 356 -13.36 -0.66 -18.31
CA ILE A 356 -12.39 0.42 -18.33
C ILE A 356 -11.64 0.34 -19.66
N SER A 357 -11.61 1.44 -20.43
CA SER A 357 -10.86 1.44 -21.69
C SER A 357 -9.35 1.29 -21.44
N PRO A 358 -8.58 0.67 -22.37
CA PRO A 358 -7.13 0.60 -22.26
C PRO A 358 -6.49 2.00 -22.18
N GLU A 359 -7.12 3.01 -22.79
CA GLU A 359 -6.68 4.40 -22.74
C GLU A 359 -6.91 5.02 -21.35
N GLU A 360 -8.05 4.78 -20.70
CA GLU A 360 -8.31 5.21 -19.31
C GLU A 360 -7.40 4.52 -18.29
N ARG A 361 -6.91 3.31 -18.59
CA ARG A 361 -5.83 2.66 -17.81
C ARG A 361 -4.47 3.35 -17.97
N SER A 362 -4.26 4.10 -19.04
CA SER A 362 -2.99 4.76 -19.37
C SER A 362 -2.99 6.29 -19.19
N SER A 363 -4.16 6.93 -19.20
CA SER A 363 -4.33 8.39 -19.13
C SER A 363 -4.42 8.95 -17.71
N GLY A 364 -4.39 8.11 -16.67
CA GLY A 364 -4.16 8.51 -15.27
C GLY A 364 -2.75 9.08 -15.01
N HIS A 365 -1.93 9.26 -16.05
CA HIS A 365 -0.55 9.73 -15.98
C HIS A 365 -0.27 11.10 -16.61
N GLU A 366 -1.29 11.85 -17.05
CA GLU A 366 -1.08 13.25 -17.39
C GLU A 366 -1.25 14.17 -16.18
N ARG A 367 -0.09 14.56 -15.65
CA ARG A 367 0.15 15.66 -14.71
C ARG A 367 -0.79 16.84 -15.02
N ARG A 368 -1.69 17.16 -14.09
CA ARG A 368 -2.20 18.54 -14.00
C ARG A 368 -1.12 19.38 -13.33
N PRO A 369 -0.64 20.47 -13.96
CA PRO A 369 0.24 21.41 -13.30
C PRO A 369 -0.61 22.34 -12.44
N HIS A 370 -0.45 22.28 -11.11
CA HIS A 370 -0.59 23.43 -10.22
C HIS A 370 0.32 23.24 -9.01
#